data_AF-A0A257LJ19-F1
#
_entry.id   AF-A0A257LJ19-F1
#
_cell.length_a   1.000
_cell.length_b   1.000
_cell.length_c   1.000
_cell.angle_alpha   90.00
_cell.angle_beta   90.00
_cell.angle_gamma   90.00
#
_symmetry.space_group_name_H-M   'P 1'
#
loop_
_entity.id
_entity.type
_entity.pdbx_description
1 polymer ?
#
loop_
_entity_poly.entity_id
_entity_poly.type
_entity_poly.pdbx_seq_one_letter_code
_entity_poly.pdbx_strand_id
1 'polypeptide(L)'
;IQLDAPNDDLKITAFREHPVYVYRDTGGYDGLYYAQIAYDPLLNSPELPRATDNLSYRARRILPPAVAWLLAAGQPAIIVHVYSFLNVAVWLLLAVLLWRCLAVVDFRGWLAWAGILFSCGALSSVRLALTDLPMTALLAAALFTAERARPKSATALLAAAALARETAVLGAAGLVTRPWLSLRNVLVGVFVAAPLFAWLAYIRWRLGPADAGWSNLTLPVTGLIEKTVTTLSDLTLLDDQLLA
;
A
#
# COMPACT_ATOMS: atom_id res chain seq x y z
N ILE A 1 -5.06 -8.75 9.07
CA ILE A 1 -3.76 -9.11 8.47
C ILE A 1 -3.81 -10.60 8.17
N GLN A 2 -3.32 -11.03 7.01
CA GLN A 2 -3.14 -12.44 6.69
C GLN A 2 -1.71 -12.83 7.09
N LEU A 3 -1.60 -13.84 7.94
CA LEU A 3 -0.35 -14.47 8.33
C LEU A 3 -0.44 -15.92 7.86
N ASP A 4 0.52 -16.37 7.06
CA ASP A 4 0.50 -17.72 6.50
C ASP A 4 1.48 -18.64 7.23
N ALA A 5 1.19 -19.94 7.29
CA ALA A 5 1.99 -20.94 8.02
C ALA A 5 3.50 -20.92 7.70
N PRO A 6 3.97 -20.70 6.45
CA PRO A 6 5.41 -20.60 6.16
C PRO A 6 6.10 -19.44 6.88
N ASN A 7 5.35 -18.42 7.28
CA ASN A 7 5.86 -17.20 7.91
C ASN A 7 5.68 -17.21 9.44
N ASP A 8 5.20 -18.30 10.03
CA ASP A 8 4.95 -18.37 11.48
C ASP A 8 6.25 -18.21 12.29
N ASP A 9 7.34 -18.78 11.79
CA ASP A 9 8.67 -18.68 12.41
C ASP A 9 9.34 -17.31 12.23
N LEU A 10 8.88 -16.49 11.28
CA LEU A 10 9.47 -15.20 10.95
C LEU A 10 8.94 -14.05 11.82
N LYS A 11 8.02 -14.31 12.74
CA LYS A 11 7.46 -13.29 13.62
C LYS A 11 8.51 -12.67 14.55
N ILE A 12 8.48 -11.34 14.68
CA ILE A 12 9.13 -10.64 15.81
C ILE A 12 8.53 -11.05 17.14
N THR A 13 9.29 -10.92 18.23
CA THR A 13 8.91 -11.43 19.57
C THR A 13 7.54 -10.90 20.00
N ALA A 14 7.32 -9.60 19.85
CA ALA A 14 6.07 -8.95 20.24
C ALA A 14 4.84 -9.37 19.38
N PHE A 15 5.05 -9.94 18.19
CA PHE A 15 3.96 -10.50 17.36
C PHE A 15 3.65 -11.96 17.72
N ARG A 16 4.58 -12.67 18.37
CA ARG A 16 4.37 -14.03 18.90
C ARG A 16 3.54 -14.01 20.18
N GLU A 17 3.76 -13.01 21.02
CA GLU A 17 3.03 -12.83 22.29
C GLU A 17 1.55 -12.43 22.08
N HIS A 18 1.22 -11.85 20.91
CA HIS A 18 -0.12 -11.42 20.55
C HIS A 18 -0.59 -12.14 19.28
N PRO A 19 -1.10 -13.39 19.41
CA PRO A 19 -1.31 -14.27 18.27
C PRO A 19 -2.36 -13.73 17.28
N VAL A 20 -1.95 -13.64 16.02
CA VAL A 20 -2.82 -13.39 14.86
C VAL A 20 -3.19 -14.73 14.23
N TYR A 21 -4.42 -14.83 13.72
CA TYR A 21 -4.89 -16.02 13.01
C TYR A 21 -3.95 -16.40 11.85
N VAL A 22 -3.48 -17.66 11.85
CA VAL A 22 -2.59 -18.23 10.83
C VAL A 22 -3.43 -18.95 9.78
N TYR A 23 -3.34 -18.51 8.53
CA TYR A 23 -3.88 -19.25 7.40
C TYR A 23 -2.88 -20.34 6.99
N ARG A 24 -3.33 -21.59 6.97
CA ARG A 24 -2.44 -22.75 6.76
C ARG A 24 -2.28 -23.15 5.30
N ASP A 25 -3.24 -22.78 4.46
CA ASP A 25 -3.36 -23.27 3.08
C ASP A 25 -3.24 -22.16 2.02
N THR A 26 -2.85 -20.94 2.42
CA THR A 26 -2.69 -19.80 1.51
C THR A 26 -1.26 -19.28 1.49
N GLY A 27 -0.83 -18.72 0.35
CA GLY A 27 0.48 -18.11 0.22
C GLY A 27 0.60 -16.78 0.99
N GLY A 28 1.81 -16.51 1.47
CA GLY A 28 2.25 -15.26 2.12
C GLY A 28 1.90 -14.00 1.34
N TYR A 29 1.40 -12.96 2.02
CA TYR A 29 1.20 -11.63 1.44
C TYR A 29 1.88 -10.50 2.24
N ASP A 30 2.09 -9.37 1.55
CA ASP A 30 2.91 -8.26 2.02
C ASP A 30 2.42 -7.55 3.29
N GLY A 31 1.12 -7.65 3.60
CA GLY A 31 0.52 -6.97 4.77
C GLY A 31 1.15 -7.36 6.10
N LEU A 32 1.61 -8.61 6.24
CA LEU A 32 2.33 -9.07 7.42
C LEU A 32 3.61 -8.28 7.64
N TYR A 33 4.43 -8.14 6.61
CA TYR A 33 5.72 -7.45 6.72
C TYR A 33 5.54 -5.99 7.12
N TYR A 34 4.54 -5.30 6.57
CA TYR A 34 4.25 -3.93 6.98
C TYR A 34 3.75 -3.83 8.42
N ALA A 35 2.96 -4.80 8.89
CA ALA A 35 2.56 -4.87 10.28
C ALA A 35 3.77 -5.07 11.21
N GLN A 36 4.76 -5.88 10.81
CA GLN A 36 6.00 -6.06 11.59
C GLN A 36 6.85 -4.79 11.60
N ILE A 37 6.98 -4.09 10.46
CA ILE A 37 7.64 -2.78 10.38
C ILE A 37 6.94 -1.75 11.29
N ALA A 38 5.63 -1.85 11.48
CA ALA A 38 4.88 -0.92 12.33
C ALA A 38 5.28 -0.99 13.81
N TYR A 39 5.91 -2.08 14.28
CA TYR A 39 6.42 -2.15 15.66
C TYR A 39 7.62 -1.25 15.91
N ASP A 40 8.47 -1.08 14.89
CA ASP A 40 9.59 -0.15 14.93
C ASP A 40 9.76 0.52 13.57
N PRO A 41 8.99 1.59 13.31
CA PRO A 41 9.03 2.29 12.04
C PRO A 41 10.36 3.02 11.79
N LEU A 42 11.19 3.19 12.83
CA LEU A 42 12.53 3.75 12.71
C LEU A 42 13.59 2.68 12.34
N LEU A 43 13.19 1.42 12.15
CA LEU A 43 14.09 0.36 11.66
C LEU A 43 15.33 0.18 12.56
N ASN A 44 15.15 0.36 13.87
CA ASN A 44 16.23 0.18 14.85
C ASN A 44 16.37 -1.26 15.34
N SER A 45 15.28 -2.01 15.31
CA SER A 45 15.17 -3.34 15.88
C SER A 45 16.02 -4.35 15.10
N PRO A 46 16.88 -5.12 15.80
CA PRO A 46 17.68 -6.17 15.18
C PRO A 46 16.84 -7.37 14.73
N GLU A 47 15.57 -7.46 15.14
CA GLU A 47 14.67 -8.54 14.75
C GLU A 47 14.08 -8.35 13.34
N LEU A 48 13.93 -7.10 12.89
CA LEU A 48 13.25 -6.76 11.64
C LEU A 48 13.89 -7.39 10.38
N PRO A 49 15.24 -7.43 10.22
CA PRO A 49 15.86 -8.04 9.05
C PRO A 49 15.62 -9.54 8.95
N ARG A 50 15.42 -10.24 10.08
CA ARG A 50 15.07 -11.67 10.08
C ARG A 50 13.59 -11.88 9.84
N ALA A 51 12.76 -10.97 10.36
CA ALA A 51 11.32 -11.08 10.27
C ALA A 51 10.74 -10.64 8.92
N THR A 52 11.50 -9.86 8.17
CA THR A 52 11.12 -9.31 6.88
C THR A 52 12.19 -9.62 5.85
N ASP A 53 11.83 -10.38 4.82
CA ASP A 53 12.71 -10.78 3.71
C ASP A 53 13.56 -9.63 3.12
N ASN A 54 12.96 -8.74 2.32
CA ASN A 54 13.60 -7.61 1.68
C ASN A 54 13.21 -6.34 2.44
N LEU A 55 13.68 -6.23 3.69
CA LEU A 55 13.36 -5.12 4.58
C LEU A 55 13.61 -3.77 3.93
N SER A 56 14.76 -3.59 3.25
CA SER A 56 15.11 -2.32 2.59
C SER A 56 14.17 -1.95 1.44
N TYR A 57 13.57 -2.93 0.74
CA TYR A 57 12.54 -2.69 -0.27
C TYR A 57 11.17 -2.41 0.37
N ARG A 58 10.76 -3.19 1.38
CA ARG A 58 9.45 -3.05 2.01
C ARG A 58 9.33 -1.79 2.87
N ALA A 59 10.42 -1.40 3.53
CA ALA A 59 10.48 -0.21 4.37
C ALA A 59 10.23 1.09 3.57
N ARG A 60 10.38 1.09 2.24
CA ARG A 60 10.11 2.27 1.39
C ARG A 60 8.69 2.81 1.56
N ARG A 61 7.74 1.93 1.90
CA ARG A 61 6.31 2.21 2.05
C ARG A 61 5.94 2.45 3.51
N ILE A 62 6.63 3.41 4.14
CA ILE A 62 6.59 3.63 5.59
C ILE A 62 5.30 4.25 6.12
N LEU A 63 4.51 4.93 5.27
CA LEU A 63 3.38 5.71 5.78
C LEU A 63 2.35 4.85 6.55
N PRO A 64 1.83 3.72 6.02
CA PRO A 64 0.86 2.93 6.78
C PRO A 64 1.44 2.35 8.09
N PRO A 65 2.66 1.77 8.11
CA PRO A 65 3.30 1.36 9.36
C PRO A 65 3.47 2.48 10.38
N ALA A 66 3.94 3.65 9.96
CA ALA A 66 4.14 4.79 10.85
C ALA A 66 2.81 5.34 11.40
N VAL A 67 1.76 5.39 10.57
CA VAL A 67 0.42 5.79 11.03
C VAL A 67 -0.12 4.80 12.05
N ALA A 68 0.05 3.49 11.82
CA ALA A 68 -0.38 2.48 12.78
C ALA A 68 0.37 2.59 14.11
N TRP A 69 1.68 2.82 14.06
CA TRP A 69 2.49 3.06 15.26
C TRP A 69 2.03 4.30 16.02
N LEU A 70 1.77 5.42 15.33
CA LEU A 70 1.27 6.66 15.93
C LEU A 70 -0.09 6.47 16.58
N LEU A 71 -1.03 5.82 15.89
CA LEU A 71 -2.38 5.55 16.42
C LEU A 71 -2.36 4.60 17.62
N ALA A 72 -1.41 3.68 17.67
CA ALA A 72 -1.19 2.79 18.80
C ALA A 72 -0.32 3.41 19.91
N ALA A 73 0.13 4.66 19.75
CA ALA A 73 1.10 5.32 20.65
C ALA A 73 2.35 4.46 20.93
N GLY A 74 2.79 3.69 19.93
CA GLY A 74 3.92 2.77 20.02
C GLY A 74 3.68 1.50 20.84
N GLN A 75 2.46 1.22 21.30
CA GLN A 75 2.16 0.03 22.10
C GLN A 75 2.08 -1.24 21.24
N PRO A 76 2.98 -2.22 21.42
CA PRO A 76 3.08 -3.42 20.57
C PRO A 76 1.77 -4.21 20.44
N ALA A 77 1.04 -4.40 21.54
CA ALA A 77 -0.23 -5.12 21.58
C ALA A 77 -1.33 -4.48 20.71
N ILE A 78 -1.32 -3.14 20.62
CA ILE A 78 -2.35 -2.37 19.92
C ILE A 78 -2.03 -2.26 18.42
N ILE A 79 -0.74 -2.19 18.06
CA ILE A 79 -0.27 -1.99 16.68
C ILE A 79 -0.86 -3.03 15.72
N VAL A 80 -0.91 -4.31 16.11
CA VAL A 80 -1.45 -5.40 15.27
C VAL A 80 -2.92 -5.18 14.92
N HIS A 81 -3.71 -4.79 15.92
CA HIS A 81 -5.12 -4.53 15.74
C HIS A 81 -5.33 -3.27 14.91
N VAL A 82 -4.62 -2.19 15.23
CA VAL A 82 -4.68 -0.93 14.49
C VAL A 82 -4.31 -1.15 13.02
N TYR A 83 -3.21 -1.85 12.74
CA TYR A 83 -2.79 -2.11 11.36
C TYR A 83 -3.79 -3.00 10.61
N SER A 84 -4.41 -3.98 11.30
CA SER A 84 -5.46 -4.81 10.71
C SER A 84 -6.70 -4.01 10.30
N PHE A 85 -7.13 -3.05 11.12
CA PHE A 85 -8.29 -2.22 10.83
C PHE A 85 -7.97 -0.96 10.00
N LEU A 86 -6.70 -0.60 9.85
CA LEU A 86 -6.26 0.59 9.12
C LEU A 86 -6.81 0.59 7.69
N ASN A 87 -6.69 -0.54 6.98
CA ASN A 87 -7.18 -0.63 5.61
C ASN A 87 -8.71 -0.59 5.50
N VAL A 88 -9.45 -1.06 6.51
CA VAL A 88 -10.92 -0.89 6.57
C VAL A 88 -11.28 0.58 6.75
N ALA A 89 -10.60 1.29 7.66
CA ALA A 89 -10.83 2.72 7.88
C ALA A 89 -10.49 3.53 6.62
N VAL A 90 -9.38 3.21 5.95
CA VAL A 90 -8.98 3.84 4.69
C VAL A 90 -9.97 3.53 3.56
N TRP A 91 -10.52 2.31 3.49
CA TRP A 91 -11.57 1.96 2.53
C TRP A 91 -12.82 2.81 2.70
N LEU A 92 -13.27 3.01 3.94
CA LEU A 92 -14.40 3.88 4.26
C LEU A 92 -14.10 5.34 3.94
N LEU A 93 -12.89 5.83 4.24
CA LEU A 93 -12.45 7.17 3.86
C LEU A 93 -12.46 7.36 2.34
N LEU A 94 -11.93 6.38 1.60
CA LEU A 94 -11.93 6.38 0.14
C LEU A 94 -13.36 6.42 -0.38
N ALA A 95 -14.29 5.65 0.20
CA ALA A 95 -15.71 5.67 -0.17
C ALA A 95 -16.31 7.09 -0.06
N VAL A 96 -16.05 7.79 1.04
CA VAL A 96 -16.52 9.18 1.25
C VAL A 96 -15.87 10.16 0.27
N LEU A 97 -14.56 10.02 0.03
CA LEU A 97 -13.84 10.88 -0.91
C LEU A 97 -14.36 10.69 -2.33
N LEU A 98 -14.46 9.45 -2.81
CA LEU A 98 -14.96 9.13 -4.15
C LEU A 98 -16.40 9.56 -4.33
N TRP A 99 -17.24 9.45 -3.30
CA TRP A 99 -18.62 9.94 -3.37
C TRP A 99 -18.67 11.43 -3.76
N ARG A 100 -17.73 12.22 -3.21
CA ARG A 100 -17.61 13.65 -3.50
C ARG A 100 -16.91 13.91 -4.83
N CYS A 101 -15.79 13.24 -5.13
CA CYS A 101 -15.04 13.45 -6.36
C CYS A 101 -15.83 13.04 -7.62
N LEU A 102 -16.62 11.97 -7.53
CA LEU A 102 -17.43 11.48 -8.65
C LEU A 102 -18.80 12.16 -8.73
N ALA A 103 -19.08 13.11 -7.82
CA ALA A 103 -20.35 13.81 -7.72
C ALA A 103 -21.55 12.85 -7.88
N VAL A 104 -21.58 11.80 -7.05
CA VAL A 104 -22.55 10.69 -7.19
C VAL A 104 -23.97 11.21 -6.98
N VAL A 105 -24.66 11.49 -8.09
CA VAL A 105 -26.05 11.97 -8.13
C VAL A 105 -26.97 11.06 -8.94
N ASP A 106 -26.41 10.24 -9.82
CA ASP A 106 -27.13 9.37 -10.73
C ASP A 106 -26.58 7.92 -10.68
N PHE A 107 -27.24 7.02 -11.41
CA PHE A 107 -26.85 5.62 -11.46
C PHE A 107 -25.44 5.42 -12.04
N ARG A 108 -25.02 6.27 -12.99
CA ARG A 108 -23.70 6.18 -13.60
C ARG A 108 -22.60 6.54 -12.60
N GLY A 109 -22.77 7.61 -11.84
CA GLY A 109 -21.86 7.99 -10.76
C GLY A 109 -21.81 6.93 -9.68
N TRP A 110 -22.96 6.34 -9.32
CA TRP A 110 -23.02 5.25 -8.36
C TRP A 110 -22.28 4.00 -8.85
N LEU A 111 -22.46 3.62 -10.12
CA LEU A 111 -21.78 2.48 -10.72
C LEU A 111 -20.26 2.69 -10.78
N ALA A 112 -19.80 3.90 -11.10
CA ALA A 112 -18.36 4.22 -11.07
C ALA A 112 -17.80 4.15 -9.64
N TRP A 113 -18.53 4.70 -8.67
CA TRP A 113 -18.16 4.65 -7.25
C TRP A 113 -18.08 3.20 -6.74
N ALA A 114 -19.11 2.39 -6.98
CA ALA A 114 -19.16 0.99 -6.59
C ALA A 114 -18.08 0.17 -7.31
N GLY A 115 -17.89 0.38 -8.62
CA GLY A 115 -16.89 -0.31 -9.42
C GLY A 115 -15.46 -0.10 -8.91
N ILE A 116 -15.12 1.11 -8.46
CA ILE A 116 -13.80 1.38 -7.86
C ILE A 116 -13.71 0.75 -6.46
N LEU A 117 -14.72 0.99 -5.62
CA LEU A 117 -14.69 0.60 -4.20
C LEU A 117 -14.71 -0.93 -3.99
N PHE A 118 -15.41 -1.64 -4.87
CA PHE A 118 -15.55 -3.10 -4.84
C PHE A 118 -14.74 -3.80 -5.94
N SER A 119 -13.80 -3.09 -6.56
CA SER A 119 -12.84 -3.71 -7.48
C SER A 119 -12.01 -4.79 -6.77
N CYS A 120 -11.57 -5.80 -7.52
CA CYS A 120 -10.68 -6.84 -6.97
C CYS A 120 -9.42 -6.23 -6.32
N GLY A 121 -8.89 -5.14 -6.86
CA GLY A 121 -7.73 -4.44 -6.29
C GLY A 121 -8.02 -3.79 -4.93
N ALA A 122 -9.16 -3.09 -4.80
CA ALA A 122 -9.56 -2.47 -3.55
C ALA A 122 -9.87 -3.54 -2.47
N LEU A 123 -10.65 -4.57 -2.81
CA LEU A 123 -11.00 -5.64 -1.89
C LEU A 123 -9.80 -6.46 -1.46
N SER A 124 -8.89 -6.78 -2.39
CA SER A 124 -7.63 -7.47 -2.06
C SER A 124 -6.76 -6.61 -1.14
N SER A 125 -6.71 -5.29 -1.37
CA SER A 125 -5.95 -4.39 -0.50
C SER A 125 -6.52 -4.32 0.92
N VAL A 126 -7.85 -4.35 1.08
CA VAL A 126 -8.50 -4.46 2.39
C VAL A 126 -8.16 -5.78 3.07
N ARG A 127 -8.41 -6.90 2.37
CA ARG A 127 -8.21 -8.26 2.90
C ARG A 127 -6.76 -8.49 3.32
N LEU A 128 -5.81 -8.07 2.49
CA LEU A 128 -4.38 -8.35 2.65
C LEU A 128 -3.62 -7.21 3.33
N ALA A 129 -4.32 -6.16 3.78
CA ALA A 129 -3.75 -4.97 4.41
C ALA A 129 -2.60 -4.33 3.60
N LEU A 130 -2.80 -4.12 2.29
CA LEU A 130 -1.77 -3.58 1.38
C LEU A 130 -1.66 -2.06 1.46
N THR A 131 -0.54 -1.51 0.98
CA THR A 131 -0.29 -0.05 0.96
C THR A 131 -0.92 0.68 -0.23
N ASP A 132 -1.45 -0.08 -1.20
CA ASP A 132 -2.13 0.45 -2.40
C ASP A 132 -3.36 1.29 -2.05
N LEU A 133 -4.14 0.85 -1.07
CA LEU A 133 -5.38 1.51 -0.70
C LEU A 133 -5.14 2.83 0.04
N PRO A 134 -4.22 2.93 1.03
CA PRO A 134 -3.79 4.22 1.60
C PRO A 134 -3.28 5.20 0.54
N MET A 135 -2.46 4.72 -0.40
CA MET A 135 -1.98 5.53 -1.51
C MET A 135 -3.16 6.05 -2.36
N THR A 136 -4.10 5.19 -2.72
CA THR A 136 -5.28 5.55 -3.53
C THR A 136 -6.18 6.56 -2.82
N ALA A 137 -6.42 6.40 -1.51
CA ALA A 137 -7.19 7.35 -0.71
C ALA A 137 -6.51 8.74 -0.66
N LEU A 138 -5.19 8.79 -0.52
CA LEU A 138 -4.44 10.04 -0.53
C LEU A 138 -4.43 10.70 -1.91
N LEU A 139 -4.35 9.92 -2.99
CA LEU A 139 -4.52 10.43 -4.36
C LEU A 139 -5.92 11.04 -4.56
N ALA A 140 -6.98 10.35 -4.13
CA ALA A 140 -8.34 10.86 -4.21
C ALA A 140 -8.52 12.15 -3.39
N ALA A 141 -7.92 12.23 -2.20
CA ALA A 141 -7.92 13.44 -1.38
C ALA A 141 -7.11 14.58 -2.05
N ALA A 142 -5.97 14.27 -2.67
CA ALA A 142 -5.17 15.24 -3.40
C ALA A 142 -5.96 15.83 -4.58
N LEU A 143 -6.63 14.97 -5.36
CA LEU A 143 -7.53 15.40 -6.44
C LEU A 143 -8.64 16.32 -5.91
N PHE A 144 -9.34 15.90 -4.86
CA PHE A 144 -10.42 16.67 -4.24
C PHE A 144 -9.97 18.07 -3.78
N THR A 145 -8.78 18.17 -3.19
CA THR A 145 -8.23 19.47 -2.74
C THR A 145 -7.71 20.31 -3.91
N ALA A 146 -7.19 19.68 -4.96
CA ALA A 146 -6.78 20.37 -6.19
C ALA A 146 -7.97 21.03 -6.90
N GLU A 147 -9.10 20.32 -7.01
CA GLU A 147 -10.35 20.84 -7.58
C GLU A 147 -10.90 22.04 -6.79
N ARG A 148 -10.65 22.09 -5.47
CA ARG A 148 -11.03 23.22 -4.61
C ARG A 148 -10.01 24.37 -4.60
N ALA A 149 -9.13 24.43 -5.60
CA ALA A 149 -8.08 25.44 -5.72
C ALA A 149 -7.15 25.52 -4.49
N ARG A 150 -6.88 24.39 -3.82
CA ARG A 150 -5.94 24.27 -2.70
C ARG A 150 -4.68 23.49 -3.12
N PRO A 151 -3.85 24.02 -4.03
CA PRO A 151 -2.73 23.28 -4.61
C PRO A 151 -1.68 22.86 -3.57
N LYS A 152 -1.45 23.67 -2.53
CA LYS A 152 -0.51 23.34 -1.46
C LYS A 152 -0.93 22.07 -0.70
N SER A 153 -2.21 21.94 -0.39
CA SER A 153 -2.76 20.75 0.27
C SER A 153 -2.68 19.53 -0.65
N ALA A 154 -2.97 19.70 -1.94
CA ALA A 154 -2.84 18.62 -2.92
C ALA A 154 -1.38 18.14 -3.02
N THR A 155 -0.41 19.06 -3.09
CA THR A 155 1.03 18.72 -3.07
C THR A 155 1.42 17.96 -1.81
N ALA A 156 0.98 18.40 -0.63
CA ALA A 156 1.28 17.71 0.63
C ALA A 156 0.67 16.30 0.68
N LEU A 157 -0.56 16.13 0.20
CA LEU A 157 -1.23 14.83 0.12
C LEU A 157 -0.56 13.88 -0.87
N LEU A 158 -0.10 14.38 -2.03
CA LEU A 158 0.71 13.59 -2.97
C LEU A 158 2.05 13.19 -2.38
N ALA A 159 2.70 14.09 -1.63
CA ALA A 159 3.96 13.80 -0.95
C ALA A 159 3.78 12.71 0.12
N ALA A 160 2.67 12.74 0.87
CA ALA A 160 2.29 11.65 1.77
C ALA A 160 1.99 10.36 1.01
N ALA A 161 1.24 10.43 -0.11
CA ALA A 161 0.93 9.27 -0.94
C ALA A 161 2.20 8.56 -1.44
N ALA A 162 3.25 9.32 -1.78
CA ALA A 162 4.55 8.79 -2.19
C ALA A 162 5.23 7.95 -1.09
N LEU A 163 4.98 8.24 0.18
CA LEU A 163 5.46 7.44 1.33
C LEU A 163 4.59 6.19 1.59
N ALA A 164 3.37 6.13 1.06
CA ALA A 164 2.57 4.89 1.05
C ALA A 164 2.95 3.98 -0.12
N ARG A 165 3.24 4.57 -1.28
CA ARG A 165 3.75 3.86 -2.45
C ARG A 165 4.46 4.82 -3.40
N GLU A 166 5.63 4.43 -3.89
CA GLU A 166 6.53 5.31 -4.64
C GLU A 166 5.92 5.78 -5.96
N THR A 167 5.04 4.97 -6.56
CA THR A 167 4.33 5.27 -7.81
C THR A 167 3.41 6.49 -7.71
N ALA A 168 3.03 6.90 -6.49
CA ALA A 168 2.17 8.07 -6.29
C ALA A 168 2.85 9.40 -6.68
N VAL A 169 4.18 9.43 -6.81
CA VAL A 169 4.91 10.61 -7.32
C VAL A 169 4.42 11.00 -8.72
N LEU A 170 3.96 10.05 -9.53
CA LEU A 170 3.37 10.32 -10.85
C LEU A 170 2.12 11.21 -10.76
N GLY A 171 1.42 11.21 -9.62
CA GLY A 171 0.27 12.09 -9.37
C GLY A 171 0.64 13.57 -9.43
N ALA A 172 1.92 13.94 -9.26
CA ALA A 172 2.39 15.32 -9.40
C ALA A 172 2.09 15.89 -10.80
N ALA A 173 2.07 15.04 -11.85
CA ALA A 173 1.74 15.45 -13.21
C ALA A 173 0.34 16.07 -13.31
N GLY A 174 -0.61 15.67 -12.44
CA GLY A 174 -1.96 16.24 -12.38
C GLY A 174 -2.01 17.68 -11.86
N LEU A 175 -0.95 18.17 -11.19
CA LEU A 175 -0.85 19.54 -10.67
C LEU A 175 -0.03 20.48 -11.57
N VAL A 176 0.61 19.93 -12.60
CA VAL A 176 1.43 20.67 -13.56
C VAL A 176 0.53 21.46 -14.50
N THR A 177 0.77 22.77 -14.59
CA THR A 177 0.09 23.65 -15.53
C THR A 177 1.07 24.13 -16.60
N ARG A 178 0.60 24.46 -17.81
CA ARG A 178 1.47 25.07 -18.83
C ARG A 178 1.99 26.44 -18.35
N PRO A 179 3.25 26.80 -18.61
CA PRO A 179 4.28 25.99 -19.29
C PRO A 179 4.83 24.90 -18.37
N TRP A 180 5.04 23.70 -18.94
CA TRP A 180 5.39 22.47 -18.21
C TRP A 180 6.67 22.64 -17.37
N LEU A 181 7.70 23.29 -17.92
CA LEU A 181 9.00 23.52 -17.29
C LEU A 181 9.09 24.87 -16.54
N SER A 182 8.03 25.25 -15.83
CA SER A 182 8.09 26.43 -14.95
C SER A 182 8.75 26.10 -13.60
N LEU A 183 9.38 27.10 -12.97
CA LEU A 183 9.94 26.96 -11.62
C LEU A 183 8.89 26.44 -10.62
N ARG A 184 7.63 26.91 -10.74
CA ARG A 184 6.50 26.41 -9.93
C ARG A 184 6.33 24.90 -10.06
N ASN A 185 6.29 24.37 -11.28
CA ASN A 185 6.06 22.95 -11.52
C ASN A 185 7.25 22.10 -11.07
N VAL A 186 8.47 22.58 -11.27
CA VAL A 186 9.68 21.94 -10.75
C VAL A 186 9.61 21.87 -9.23
N LEU A 187 9.26 22.97 -8.55
CA LEU A 187 9.10 22.99 -7.10
C LEU A 187 8.01 22.02 -6.63
N VAL A 188 6.86 21.94 -7.31
CA VAL A 188 5.81 20.96 -6.99
C VAL A 188 6.35 19.53 -7.09
N GLY A 189 7.05 19.19 -8.18
CA GLY A 189 7.67 17.87 -8.34
C GLY A 189 8.67 17.56 -7.23
N VAL A 190 9.53 18.53 -6.89
CA VAL A 190 10.50 18.41 -5.80
C VAL A 190 9.78 18.21 -4.46
N PHE A 191 8.75 19.00 -4.13
CA PHE A 191 8.03 18.87 -2.86
C PHE A 191 7.26 17.55 -2.74
N VAL A 192 6.71 17.03 -3.84
CA VAL A 192 6.06 15.70 -3.84
C VAL A 192 7.09 14.59 -3.62
N ALA A 193 8.25 14.69 -4.27
CA ALA A 193 9.25 13.63 -4.24
C ALA A 193 10.18 13.68 -3.02
N ALA A 194 10.39 14.86 -2.43
CA ALA A 194 11.40 15.09 -1.40
C ALA A 194 11.22 14.18 -0.16
N PRO A 195 10.01 13.99 0.42
CA PRO A 195 9.85 13.11 1.58
C PRO A 195 10.21 11.66 1.26
N LEU A 196 9.82 11.16 0.08
CA LEU A 196 10.19 9.83 -0.37
C LEU A 196 11.72 9.70 -0.51
N PHE A 197 12.39 10.64 -1.20
CA PHE A 197 13.84 10.57 -1.37
C PHE A 197 14.60 10.71 -0.06
N ALA A 198 14.14 11.57 0.86
CA ALA A 198 14.71 11.67 2.20
C ALA A 198 14.58 10.34 2.95
N TRP A 199 13.43 9.67 2.85
CA TRP A 199 13.20 8.37 3.46
C TRP A 199 14.04 7.26 2.82
N LEU A 200 14.19 7.25 1.48
CA LEU A 200 15.05 6.31 0.78
C LEU A 200 16.53 6.49 1.17
N ALA A 201 16.98 7.73 1.35
CA ALA A 201 18.32 8.02 1.83
C ALA A 201 18.52 7.50 3.26
N TYR A 202 17.52 7.67 4.13
CA TYR A 202 17.52 7.11 5.48
C TYR A 202 17.60 5.59 5.48
N ILE A 203 16.78 4.90 4.68
CA ILE A 203 16.83 3.43 4.54
C ILE A 203 18.22 3.00 4.08
N ARG A 204 18.78 3.65 3.06
CA ARG A 204 20.10 3.30 2.53
C ARG A 204 21.19 3.47 3.59
N TRP A 205 21.13 4.53 4.38
CA TRP A 205 22.06 4.76 5.48
C TRP A 205 21.90 3.73 6.60
N ARG A 206 20.66 3.34 6.92
CA ARG A 206 20.34 2.45 8.05
C ARG A 206 20.54 0.96 7.75
N LEU A 207 20.10 0.52 6.57
CA LEU A 207 19.98 -0.89 6.20
C LEU A 207 20.85 -1.28 5.00
N GLY A 208 21.50 -0.32 4.34
CA GLY A 208 22.31 -0.57 3.14
C GLY A 208 21.48 -0.61 1.85
N PRO A 209 22.09 -1.04 0.73
CA PRO A 209 21.40 -1.11 -0.56
C PRO A 209 20.28 -2.15 -0.56
N ALA A 210 19.21 -1.88 -1.30
CA ALA A 210 18.10 -2.80 -1.49
C ALA A 210 18.18 -3.45 -2.88
N ASP A 211 17.75 -4.70 -3.00
CA ASP A 211 17.51 -5.30 -4.31
C ASP A 211 16.40 -4.53 -5.04
N ALA A 212 16.69 -4.13 -6.28
CA ALA A 212 15.79 -3.33 -7.08
C ALA A 212 14.65 -4.15 -7.71
N GLY A 213 14.59 -5.46 -7.47
CA GLY A 213 13.48 -6.32 -7.90
C GLY A 213 13.40 -6.52 -9.42
N TRP A 214 14.50 -6.33 -10.14
CA TRP A 214 14.59 -6.51 -11.60
C TRP A 214 14.15 -7.88 -12.08
N SER A 215 14.21 -8.90 -11.22
CA SER A 215 13.71 -10.26 -11.49
C SER A 215 12.20 -10.34 -11.73
N ASN A 216 11.44 -9.30 -11.36
CA ASN A 216 9.98 -9.25 -11.52
C ASN A 216 9.54 -8.51 -12.80
N LEU A 217 10.48 -8.00 -13.60
CA LEU A 217 10.16 -7.37 -14.87
C LEU A 217 10.18 -8.42 -15.98
N THR A 218 9.06 -8.52 -16.69
CA THR A 218 8.90 -9.35 -17.88
C THR A 218 8.27 -8.52 -18.99
N LEU A 219 8.22 -9.07 -20.21
CA LEU A 219 7.54 -8.45 -21.32
C LEU A 219 6.04 -8.25 -20.99
N PRO A 220 5.42 -7.16 -21.48
CA PRO A 220 4.01 -6.92 -21.25
C PRO A 220 3.19 -8.11 -21.75
N VAL A 221 2.07 -8.39 -21.08
CA VAL A 221 1.12 -9.47 -21.39
C VAL A 221 1.62 -10.89 -21.08
N THR A 222 2.93 -11.14 -20.92
CA THR A 222 3.46 -12.48 -20.63
C THR A 222 2.82 -13.13 -19.40
N GLY A 223 2.76 -12.43 -18.27
CA GLY A 223 2.15 -12.98 -17.05
C GLY A 223 0.64 -13.24 -17.19
N LEU A 224 -0.07 -12.50 -18.05
CA LEU A 224 -1.49 -12.77 -18.34
C LEU A 224 -1.63 -14.07 -19.14
N ILE A 225 -0.77 -14.27 -20.14
CA ILE A 225 -0.74 -15.51 -20.94
C ILE A 225 -0.42 -16.70 -20.03
N GLU A 226 0.65 -16.62 -19.25
CA GLU A 226 1.07 -17.67 -18.31
C GLU A 226 -0.06 -18.01 -17.32
N LYS A 227 -0.71 -17.00 -16.73
CA LYS A 227 -1.79 -17.23 -15.77
C LYS A 227 -3.05 -17.80 -16.44
N THR A 228 -3.35 -17.37 -17.66
CA THR A 228 -4.47 -17.92 -18.45
C THR A 228 -4.23 -19.39 -18.77
N VAL A 229 -3.02 -19.74 -19.24
CA VAL A 229 -2.63 -21.13 -19.51
C VAL A 229 -2.73 -21.97 -18.24
N THR A 230 -2.18 -21.48 -17.12
CA THR A 230 -2.25 -22.18 -15.83
C THR A 230 -3.71 -22.42 -15.42
N THR A 231 -4.56 -21.39 -15.49
CA THR A 231 -5.97 -21.50 -15.10
C THR A 231 -6.73 -22.48 -16.01
N LEU A 232 -6.45 -22.47 -17.32
CA LEU A 232 -7.05 -23.42 -18.25
C LEU A 232 -6.59 -24.86 -17.99
N SER A 233 -5.31 -25.06 -17.67
CA SER A 233 -4.79 -26.36 -17.26
C SER A 233 -5.43 -26.84 -15.96
N ASP A 234 -5.56 -25.97 -14.96
CA ASP A 234 -6.18 -26.29 -13.67
C ASP A 234 -7.64 -26.72 -13.85
N LEU A 235 -8.40 -26.06 -14.75
CA LEU A 235 -9.77 -26.45 -15.08
C LEU A 235 -9.89 -27.86 -15.70
N THR A 236 -8.80 -28.38 -16.28
CA THR A 236 -8.77 -29.72 -16.90
C THR A 236 -8.19 -30.80 -15.99
N LEU A 237 -7.45 -30.41 -14.94
CA LEU A 237 -6.69 -31.33 -14.09
C LEU A 237 -7.27 -31.47 -12.68
N LEU A 238 -8.02 -30.48 -12.20
CA LEU A 238 -8.68 -30.54 -10.90
C LEU A 238 -10.01 -31.29 -11.04
N ASP A 239 -10.16 -32.38 -10.28
CA ASP A 239 -11.45 -33.05 -10.12
C ASP A 239 -12.47 -32.06 -9.51
N ASP A 240 -13.73 -32.13 -9.98
CA ASP A 240 -14.83 -31.34 -9.44
C ASP A 240 -15.01 -31.63 -7.94
N GLN A 241 -14.51 -30.72 -7.09
CA GLN A 241 -14.87 -30.72 -5.68
C GLN A 241 -16.18 -29.95 -5.52
N LEU A 242 -17.26 -30.69 -5.28
CA LEU A 242 -18.48 -30.09 -4.74
C LEU A 242 -18.11 -29.34 -3.46
N LEU A 243 -18.45 -28.04 -3.41
CA LEU A 243 -18.33 -27.20 -2.22
C LEU A 243 -19.19 -27.83 -1.11
N ALA A 244 -18.56 -28.67 -0.28
CA ALA A 244 -19.17 -29.30 0.88
C ALA A 244 -19.08 -28.38 2.10
#